data_AF-Q0FX02-F1
#
_entry.id   AF-Q0FX02-F1
#
_cell.length_a   1.000
_cell.length_b   1.000
_cell.length_c   1.000
_cell.angle_alpha   90.00
_cell.angle_beta   90.00
_cell.angle_gamma   90.00
#
_symmetry.space_group_name_H-M   'P 1'
#
loop_
_entity.id
_entity.type
_entity.pdbx_description
1 polymer ?
#
loop_
_entity_poly.entity_id
_entity_poly.type
_entity_poly.pdbx_seq_one_letter_code
_entity_poly.pdbx_strand_id
1 'polypeptide(L)'
;MSEQPIVITMGDPSGVGAEVTVKAMASLSPEERARYAVIGDADTMARAVKACDLDLALREQGAGDAAALQVIDVPTEGLPGEFGVLSDACGEACFRYIKKAVDLTSAGAASCIVTAPINKAALNAAGHHYDGHTGMLAHLTGCKSSWMLLASPTLNVLHVSTHVSLKDAIDRATPERVLETIRTGQNHLRRMGLERPRIAVAGINPHCGEGGLFGREDDRQISPGVEMAKAEGIDVTGPISADTVYHRANTGAFDLVIAQYHDQGHIPIKLIAFDTAVNVSLGLPIDRCSVDHGTAFDIAGTGKANHVNMLAALDYAGKLATAKRAAAA
;
A
#
# COMPACT_ATOMS: atom_id res chain seq x y z
N MET A 1 23.15 -0.79 1.58
CA MET A 1 21.78 -0.67 2.12
C MET A 1 21.46 0.81 2.19
N SER A 2 20.21 1.24 2.01
CA SER A 2 19.82 2.64 2.28
C SER A 2 20.27 2.99 3.70
N GLU A 3 21.00 4.09 3.87
CA GLU A 3 21.38 4.59 5.20
C GLU A 3 20.17 5.18 5.95
N GLN A 4 19.11 5.53 5.23
CA GLN A 4 17.92 6.18 5.77
C GLN A 4 16.89 5.16 6.24
N PRO A 5 16.17 5.44 7.34
CA PRO A 5 15.20 4.50 7.90
C PRO A 5 13.96 4.38 7.01
N ILE A 6 13.30 3.23 7.13
CA ILE A 6 11.92 3.06 6.70
C ILE A 6 11.04 3.59 7.83
N VAL A 7 10.13 4.53 7.52
CA VAL A 7 9.24 5.11 8.53
C VAL A 7 7.88 4.44 8.50
N ILE A 8 7.37 4.08 9.68
CA ILE A 8 6.06 3.46 9.85
C ILE A 8 5.12 4.50 10.45
N THR A 9 4.02 4.87 9.79
CA THR A 9 3.00 5.67 10.46
C THR A 9 2.13 4.74 11.31
N MET A 10 2.04 5.01 12.61
CA MET A 10 1.28 4.19 13.59
C MET A 10 -0.18 3.98 13.21
N GLY A 11 -0.76 4.88 12.40
CA GLY A 11 -2.16 4.83 11.99
C GLY A 11 -3.05 5.48 13.04
N ASP A 12 -4.28 5.00 13.13
CA ASP A 12 -5.26 5.48 14.11
C ASP A 12 -4.82 5.12 15.55
N PRO A 13 -4.64 6.12 16.46
CA PRO A 13 -4.28 5.86 17.85
C PRO A 13 -5.26 4.96 18.61
N SER A 14 -6.52 4.89 18.20
CA SER A 14 -7.54 4.01 18.78
C SER A 14 -7.69 2.69 18.04
N GLY A 15 -6.93 2.46 16.97
CA GLY A 15 -6.95 1.21 16.20
C GLY A 15 -5.83 0.23 16.56
N VAL A 16 -5.82 -0.91 15.86
CA VAL A 16 -4.79 -1.96 16.01
C VAL A 16 -3.43 -1.60 15.43
N GLY A 17 -3.29 -0.44 14.78
CA GLY A 17 -2.07 -0.05 14.06
C GLY A 17 -0.81 -0.06 14.93
N ALA A 18 -0.93 0.45 16.17
CA ALA A 18 0.15 0.39 17.15
C ALA A 18 0.49 -1.06 17.56
N GLU A 19 -0.52 -1.91 17.82
CA GLU A 19 -0.34 -3.32 18.22
C GLU A 19 0.39 -4.15 17.16
N VAL A 20 -0.05 -4.06 15.90
CA VAL A 20 0.59 -4.82 14.82
C VAL A 20 2.02 -4.33 14.55
N THR A 21 2.27 -3.04 14.76
CA THR A 21 3.60 -2.45 14.62
C THR A 21 4.54 -2.96 15.72
N VAL A 22 4.17 -2.87 17.00
CA VAL A 22 5.05 -3.31 18.10
C VAL A 22 5.30 -4.82 18.05
N LYS A 23 4.31 -5.63 17.69
CA LYS A 23 4.49 -7.08 17.51
C LYS A 23 5.44 -7.41 16.36
N ALA A 24 5.28 -6.74 15.22
CA ALA A 24 6.19 -6.92 14.09
C ALA A 24 7.62 -6.48 14.45
N MET A 25 7.78 -5.38 15.19
CA MET A 25 9.11 -4.93 15.62
C MET A 25 9.74 -5.87 16.66
N ALA A 26 8.94 -6.42 17.58
CA ALA A 26 9.40 -7.37 18.59
C ALA A 26 9.87 -8.71 18.00
N SER A 27 9.32 -9.14 16.86
CA SER A 27 9.74 -10.37 16.19
C SER A 27 11.02 -10.23 15.35
N LEU A 28 11.48 -9.00 15.11
CA LEU A 28 12.76 -8.73 14.44
C LEU A 28 13.93 -8.69 15.42
N SER A 29 15.11 -9.07 14.93
CA SER A 29 16.36 -8.85 15.65
C SER A 29 16.62 -7.35 15.89
N PRO A 30 17.39 -6.98 16.93
CA PRO A 30 17.80 -5.59 17.15
C PRO A 30 18.40 -4.92 15.90
N GLU A 31 19.25 -5.63 15.16
CA GLU A 31 19.92 -5.11 13.97
C GLU A 31 18.96 -4.85 12.80
N GLU A 32 17.93 -5.68 12.64
CA GLU A 32 16.88 -5.47 11.65
C GLU A 32 15.95 -4.33 12.08
N ARG A 33 15.57 -4.31 13.35
CA ARG A 33 14.70 -3.30 13.94
C ARG A 33 15.28 -1.89 13.83
N ALA A 34 16.60 -1.75 13.94
CA ALA A 34 17.30 -0.47 13.82
C ALA A 34 17.09 0.25 12.46
N ARG A 35 16.57 -0.45 11.44
CA ARG A 35 16.25 0.11 10.12
C ARG A 35 14.92 0.86 10.09
N TYR A 36 14.13 0.80 11.16
CA TYR A 36 12.77 1.32 11.21
C TYR A 36 12.62 2.41 12.26
N ALA A 37 11.72 3.36 12.00
CA ALA A 37 11.24 4.32 12.99
C ALA A 37 9.73 4.46 12.87
N VAL A 38 9.03 4.54 14.00
CA VAL A 38 7.58 4.72 14.03
C VAL A 38 7.26 6.19 14.22
N ILE A 39 6.43 6.77 13.35
CA ILE A 39 5.85 8.10 13.52
C ILE A 39 4.48 7.91 14.15
N GLY A 40 4.29 8.47 15.35
CA GLY A 40 3.08 8.26 16.14
C GLY A 40 3.12 9.01 17.46
N ASP A 41 2.23 8.63 18.36
CA ASP A 41 2.15 9.13 19.73
C ASP A 41 2.87 8.14 20.66
N ALA A 42 3.87 8.62 21.41
CA ALA A 42 4.71 7.79 22.26
C ALA A 42 3.90 7.04 23.34
N ASP A 43 2.91 7.68 23.95
CA ASP A 43 2.05 7.08 24.97
C ASP A 43 1.20 5.94 24.39
N THR A 44 0.67 6.11 23.18
CA THR A 44 -0.08 5.06 22.47
C THR A 44 0.81 3.87 22.12
N MET A 45 2.03 4.12 21.67
CA MET A 45 3.00 3.05 21.44
C MET A 45 3.33 2.29 22.73
N ALA A 46 3.53 3.00 23.85
CA ALA A 46 3.76 2.37 25.15
C ALA A 46 2.55 1.55 25.63
N ARG A 47 1.32 2.06 25.43
CA ARG A 47 0.08 1.31 25.69
C ARG A 47 0.01 0.03 24.85
N ALA A 48 0.42 0.07 23.58
CA ALA A 48 0.42 -1.09 22.69
C ALA A 48 1.44 -2.15 23.11
N VAL A 49 2.66 -1.75 23.52
CA VAL A 49 3.67 -2.67 24.09
C VAL A 49 3.09 -3.40 25.30
N LYS A 50 2.45 -2.67 26.22
CA LYS A 50 1.80 -3.23 27.41
C LYS A 50 0.62 -4.16 27.05
N ALA A 51 -0.26 -3.74 26.14
CA ALA A 51 -1.42 -4.52 25.72
C ALA A 51 -1.03 -5.85 25.05
N CYS A 52 0.13 -5.88 24.40
CA CYS A 52 0.66 -7.07 23.74
C CYS A 52 1.59 -7.91 24.62
N ASP A 53 1.82 -7.50 25.88
CA ASP A 53 2.75 -8.16 26.82
C ASP A 53 4.15 -8.38 26.22
N LEU A 54 4.73 -7.32 25.64
CA LEU A 54 6.02 -7.38 24.94
C LEU A 54 7.15 -6.77 25.79
N ASP A 55 8.30 -7.43 25.79
CA ASP A 55 9.58 -6.85 26.23
C ASP A 55 10.23 -6.06 25.09
N LEU A 56 9.63 -4.92 24.75
CA LEU A 56 10.08 -4.03 23.69
C LEU A 56 10.32 -2.62 24.24
N ALA A 57 11.58 -2.25 24.40
CA ALA A 57 11.94 -0.88 24.75
C ALA A 57 11.61 0.09 23.61
N LEU A 58 11.05 1.25 23.97
CA LEU A 58 10.81 2.37 23.07
C LEU A 58 11.82 3.47 23.37
N ARG A 59 12.28 4.18 22.33
CA ARG A 59 13.16 5.34 22.48
C ARG A 59 12.80 6.47 21.52
N GLU A 60 13.20 7.68 21.86
CA GLU A 60 13.13 8.81 20.95
C GLU A 60 14.14 8.68 19.80
N GLN A 61 13.86 9.39 18.69
CA GLN A 61 14.78 9.48 17.55
C GLN A 61 16.11 10.12 17.97
N GLY A 62 17.21 9.44 17.63
CA GLY A 62 18.58 9.90 17.93
C GLY A 62 19.14 9.44 19.29
N ALA A 63 18.35 8.77 20.13
CA ALA A 63 18.85 8.16 21.36
C ALA A 63 19.71 6.90 21.06
N GLY A 64 20.81 6.72 21.81
CA GLY A 64 21.91 5.80 21.51
C GLY A 64 21.70 4.30 21.78
N ASP A 65 20.46 3.82 21.86
CA ASP A 65 20.17 2.39 22.06
C ASP A 65 19.67 1.73 20.77
N ALA A 66 20.53 0.97 20.11
CA ALA A 66 20.19 0.29 18.87
C ALA A 66 19.15 -0.84 19.04
N ALA A 67 18.92 -1.34 20.26
CA ALA A 67 17.97 -2.42 20.52
C ALA A 67 16.51 -1.94 20.69
N ALA A 68 16.33 -0.69 21.12
CA ALA A 68 15.01 -0.08 21.30
C ALA A 68 14.37 0.34 19.96
N LEU A 69 13.05 0.23 19.88
CA LEU A 69 12.27 0.73 18.76
C LEU A 69 12.23 2.27 18.81
N GLN A 70 12.64 2.89 17.71
CA GLN A 70 12.59 4.33 17.57
C GLN A 70 11.16 4.84 17.34
N VAL A 71 10.75 5.82 18.15
CA VAL A 71 9.50 6.58 17.98
C VAL A 71 9.84 8.03 17.69
N ILE A 72 9.31 8.53 16.57
CA ILE A 72 9.28 9.94 16.19
C ILE A 72 7.95 10.47 16.70
N ASP A 73 7.99 11.03 17.92
CA ASP A 73 6.79 11.51 18.59
C ASP A 73 6.18 12.72 17.89
N VAL A 74 4.88 12.65 17.62
CA VAL A 74 4.08 13.72 17.02
C VAL A 74 2.84 13.92 17.89
N PRO A 75 2.95 14.68 18.99
CA PRO A 75 1.89 14.79 19.98
C PRO A 75 0.64 15.45 19.34
N THR A 76 -0.53 14.95 19.71
CA THR A 76 -1.83 15.51 19.32
C THR A 76 -2.69 15.67 20.57
N GLU A 77 -3.23 16.86 20.77
CA GLU A 77 -4.07 17.15 21.94
C GLU A 77 -5.40 16.41 21.85
N GLY A 78 -5.94 15.99 23.00
CA GLY A 78 -7.28 15.38 23.08
C GLY A 78 -7.37 13.92 22.66
N LEU A 79 -6.24 13.21 22.51
CA LEU A 79 -6.27 11.77 22.26
C LEU A 79 -7.00 11.03 23.40
N PRO A 80 -7.85 10.01 23.11
CA PRO A 80 -8.70 9.36 24.12
C PRO A 80 -7.95 8.69 25.28
N GLY A 81 -6.68 8.36 25.08
CA GLY A 81 -5.88 7.63 26.07
C GLY A 81 -6.17 6.12 26.14
N GLU A 82 -7.09 5.62 25.32
CA GLU A 82 -7.51 4.22 25.21
C GLU A 82 -7.82 3.82 23.76
N PHE A 83 -7.93 2.52 23.53
CA PHE A 83 -8.23 1.94 22.21
C PHE A 83 -9.74 1.80 21.97
N GLY A 84 -10.14 1.65 20.71
CA GLY A 84 -11.53 1.37 20.32
C GLY A 84 -12.46 2.58 20.28
N VAL A 85 -11.95 3.79 20.52
CA VAL A 85 -12.74 5.03 20.57
C VAL A 85 -12.67 5.78 19.24
N LEU A 86 -13.82 6.12 18.66
CA LEU A 86 -13.88 7.03 17.51
C LEU A 86 -13.69 8.48 17.99
N SER A 87 -12.65 9.15 17.50
CA SER A 87 -12.27 10.50 17.94
C SER A 87 -11.74 11.34 16.77
N ASP A 88 -12.10 12.62 16.75
CA ASP A 88 -11.54 13.63 15.85
C ASP A 88 -10.05 13.87 16.12
N ALA A 89 -9.61 13.89 17.38
CA ALA A 89 -8.20 13.95 17.74
C ALA A 89 -7.40 12.78 17.13
N CYS A 90 -7.97 11.57 17.09
CA CYS A 90 -7.36 10.43 16.39
C CYS A 90 -7.24 10.67 14.88
N GLY A 91 -8.25 11.31 14.27
CA GLY A 91 -8.22 11.72 12.87
C GLY A 91 -7.14 12.77 12.56
N GLU A 92 -7.03 13.79 13.40
CA GLU A 92 -5.98 14.83 13.31
C GLU A 92 -4.60 14.21 13.47
N ALA A 93 -4.43 13.32 14.44
CA ALA A 93 -3.19 12.59 14.66
C ALA A 93 -2.78 11.78 13.42
N CYS A 94 -3.71 11.02 12.81
CA CYS A 94 -3.45 10.29 11.56
C CYS A 94 -2.90 11.19 10.45
N PHE A 95 -3.55 12.34 10.22
CA PHE A 95 -3.12 13.29 9.21
C PHE A 95 -1.70 13.80 9.49
N ARG A 96 -1.43 14.19 10.73
CA ARG A 96 -0.10 14.69 11.15
C ARG A 96 1.00 13.63 10.98
N TYR A 97 0.73 12.37 11.32
CA TYR A 97 1.70 11.29 11.16
C TYR A 97 2.05 11.07 9.68
N ILE A 98 1.03 11.05 8.81
CA ILE A 98 1.23 10.84 7.38
C ILE A 98 1.91 12.03 6.75
N LYS A 99 1.52 13.26 7.12
CA LYS A 99 2.22 14.48 6.69
C LYS A 99 3.70 14.42 7.09
N LYS A 100 4.02 14.09 8.34
CA LYS A 100 5.41 13.97 8.82
C LYS A 100 6.20 12.92 8.04
N ALA A 101 5.57 11.78 7.71
CA ALA A 101 6.20 10.74 6.91
C ALA A 101 6.49 11.23 5.48
N VAL A 102 5.54 11.91 4.84
CA VAL A 102 5.72 12.51 3.52
C VAL A 102 6.84 13.56 3.54
N ASP A 103 6.86 14.44 4.55
CA ASP A 103 7.88 15.47 4.71
C ASP A 103 9.29 14.82 4.81
N LEU A 104 9.44 13.79 5.65
CA LEU A 104 10.72 13.09 5.83
C LEU A 104 11.17 12.35 4.57
N THR A 105 10.28 11.63 3.89
CA THR A 105 10.64 10.89 2.67
C THR A 105 10.93 11.84 1.51
N SER A 106 10.18 12.93 1.38
CA SER A 106 10.41 13.95 0.34
C SER A 106 11.73 14.69 0.55
N ALA A 107 12.15 14.88 1.82
CA ALA A 107 13.44 15.46 2.17
C ALA A 107 14.62 14.46 2.09
N GLY A 108 14.37 13.19 1.76
CA GLY A 108 15.40 12.15 1.73
C GLY A 108 15.89 11.71 3.11
N ALA A 109 15.19 12.06 4.19
CA ALA A 109 15.47 11.65 5.58
C ALA A 109 14.82 10.30 5.95
N ALA A 110 14.02 9.74 5.05
CA ALA A 110 13.46 8.40 5.14
C ALA A 110 13.40 7.78 3.74
N SER A 111 13.59 6.47 3.63
CA SER A 111 13.66 5.78 2.33
C SER A 111 12.31 5.29 1.80
N CYS A 112 11.36 5.01 2.70
CA CYS A 112 10.04 4.47 2.36
C CYS A 112 9.07 4.70 3.51
N ILE A 113 7.78 4.80 3.20
CA ILE A 113 6.69 4.87 4.17
C ILE A 113 5.97 3.53 4.22
N VAL A 114 5.78 2.99 5.43
CA VAL A 114 4.85 1.91 5.71
C VAL A 114 3.68 2.49 6.49
N THR A 115 2.45 2.36 5.98
CA THR A 115 1.29 2.88 6.70
C THR A 115 0.50 1.78 7.39
N ALA A 116 0.27 1.93 8.69
CA ALA A 116 -0.76 1.19 9.42
C ALA A 116 -2.17 1.76 9.12
N PRO A 117 -3.25 1.08 9.52
CA PRO A 117 -4.62 1.47 9.14
C PRO A 117 -5.08 2.78 9.78
N ILE A 118 -5.93 3.54 9.08
CA ILE A 118 -6.59 4.75 9.56
C ILE A 118 -8.11 4.62 9.51
N ASN A 119 -8.83 5.30 10.40
CA ASN A 119 -10.29 5.36 10.35
C ASN A 119 -10.75 6.58 9.53
N LYS A 120 -11.48 6.34 8.43
CA LYS A 120 -11.95 7.41 7.55
C LYS A 120 -12.96 8.35 8.22
N ALA A 121 -13.79 7.83 9.13
CA ALA A 121 -14.77 8.64 9.85
C ALA A 121 -14.07 9.57 10.86
N ALA A 122 -13.04 9.08 11.56
CA ALA A 122 -12.21 9.90 12.45
C ALA A 122 -11.51 11.02 11.66
N LEU A 123 -10.87 10.67 10.54
CA LEU A 123 -10.19 11.63 9.66
C LEU A 123 -11.16 12.72 9.16
N ASN A 124 -12.37 12.34 8.76
CA ASN A 124 -13.38 13.28 8.29
C ASN A 124 -13.91 14.19 9.41
N ALA A 125 -14.13 13.64 10.61
CA ALA A 125 -14.55 14.38 11.79
C ALA A 125 -13.52 15.44 12.22
N ALA A 126 -12.23 15.18 11.97
CA ALA A 126 -11.13 16.13 12.16
C ALA A 126 -11.02 17.22 11.08
N GLY A 127 -11.92 17.25 10.09
CA GLY A 127 -11.88 18.22 8.98
C GLY A 127 -11.01 17.81 7.79
N HIS A 128 -10.46 16.59 7.79
CA HIS A 128 -9.63 16.06 6.69
C HIS A 128 -10.46 15.20 5.74
N HIS A 129 -11.01 15.81 4.70
CA HIS A 129 -11.95 15.17 3.77
C HIS A 129 -11.26 14.40 2.64
N TYR A 130 -10.49 13.37 2.98
CA TYR A 130 -9.84 12.46 2.02
C TYR A 130 -10.55 11.10 1.94
N ASP A 131 -10.41 10.42 0.81
CA ASP A 131 -10.95 9.06 0.58
C ASP A 131 -10.15 7.95 1.30
N GLY A 132 -9.06 8.32 1.97
CA GLY A 132 -8.16 7.47 2.73
C GLY A 132 -6.69 7.88 2.49
N HIS A 133 -5.78 6.91 2.63
CA HIS A 133 -4.36 7.13 2.39
C HIS A 133 -4.05 7.63 0.98
N THR A 134 -4.69 7.05 -0.04
CA THR A 134 -4.36 7.31 -1.45
C THR A 134 -4.58 8.77 -1.82
N GLY A 135 -5.78 9.33 -1.57
CA GLY A 135 -6.07 10.73 -1.86
C GLY A 135 -5.25 11.70 -1.01
N MET A 136 -5.03 11.36 0.27
CA MET A 136 -4.22 12.18 1.16
C MET A 136 -2.75 12.23 0.73
N LEU A 137 -2.14 11.09 0.39
CA LEU A 137 -0.77 11.03 -0.11
C LEU A 137 -0.62 11.77 -1.44
N ALA A 138 -1.58 11.62 -2.35
CA ALA A 138 -1.58 12.36 -3.61
C ALA A 138 -1.62 13.88 -3.37
N HIS A 139 -2.50 14.35 -2.47
CA HIS A 139 -2.56 15.76 -2.07
C HIS A 139 -1.24 16.25 -1.48
N LEU A 140 -0.70 15.55 -0.49
CA LEU A 140 0.53 15.94 0.21
C LEU A 140 1.78 15.90 -0.68
N THR A 141 1.76 15.13 -1.77
CA THR A 141 2.88 15.01 -2.72
C THR A 141 2.70 15.85 -4.00
N GLY A 142 1.56 16.55 -4.15
CA GLY A 142 1.24 17.31 -5.36
C GLY A 142 0.95 16.44 -6.59
N CYS A 143 0.73 15.14 -6.40
CA CYS A 143 0.41 14.21 -7.48
C CYS A 143 -1.08 14.21 -7.82
N LYS A 144 -1.40 14.09 -9.11
CA LYS A 144 -2.79 13.97 -9.57
C LYS A 144 -3.39 12.60 -9.22
N SER A 145 -2.59 11.55 -9.27
CA SER A 145 -3.04 10.19 -9.01
C SER A 145 -1.86 9.25 -8.71
N SER A 146 -2.18 8.12 -8.10
CA SER A 146 -1.30 6.95 -7.96
C SER A 146 -2.01 5.70 -8.46
N TRP A 147 -1.26 4.67 -8.79
CA TRP A 147 -1.81 3.35 -9.10
C TRP A 147 -1.66 2.42 -7.90
N MET A 148 -2.69 1.59 -7.68
CA MET A 148 -2.71 0.62 -6.58
C MET A 148 -2.25 -0.74 -7.08
N LEU A 149 -1.06 -1.13 -6.64
CA LEU A 149 -0.55 -2.48 -6.76
C LEU A 149 -0.93 -3.26 -5.50
N LEU A 150 -1.54 -4.42 -5.65
CA LEU A 150 -1.54 -5.44 -4.62
C LEU A 150 -0.45 -6.45 -4.96
N ALA A 151 0.53 -6.59 -4.07
CA ALA A 151 1.68 -7.45 -4.28
C ALA A 151 1.68 -8.60 -3.27
N SER A 152 1.97 -9.80 -3.75
CA SER A 152 2.22 -10.97 -2.92
C SER A 152 3.32 -11.83 -3.56
N PRO A 153 3.88 -12.83 -2.86
CA PRO A 153 4.91 -13.70 -3.43
C PRO A 153 4.47 -14.45 -4.70
N THR A 154 3.17 -14.73 -4.86
CA THR A 154 2.64 -15.60 -5.94
C THR A 154 1.78 -14.86 -6.96
N LEU A 155 1.24 -13.69 -6.60
CA LEU A 155 0.36 -12.91 -7.48
C LEU A 155 0.52 -11.41 -7.22
N ASN A 156 0.73 -10.66 -8.29
CA ASN A 156 0.74 -9.19 -8.29
C ASN A 156 -0.38 -8.68 -9.20
N VAL A 157 -1.16 -7.71 -8.73
CA VAL A 157 -2.25 -7.11 -9.49
C VAL A 157 -2.24 -5.59 -9.38
N LEU A 158 -2.18 -4.92 -10.54
CA LEU A 158 -2.22 -3.46 -10.63
C LEU A 158 -3.56 -3.01 -11.23
N HIS A 159 -4.16 -1.99 -10.63
CA HIS A 159 -5.53 -1.58 -10.96
C HIS A 159 -5.55 -0.33 -11.85
N VAL A 160 -6.30 -0.41 -12.96
CA VAL A 160 -6.66 0.75 -13.78
C VAL A 160 -7.57 1.68 -13.01
N SER A 161 -8.55 1.15 -12.27
CA SER A 161 -9.43 1.91 -11.39
C SER A 161 -9.66 1.21 -10.05
N THR A 162 -9.90 1.98 -8.99
CA THR A 162 -10.10 1.47 -7.62
C THR A 162 -11.48 1.85 -7.09
N HIS A 163 -11.58 2.76 -6.10
CA HIS A 163 -12.82 3.07 -5.38
C HIS A 163 -13.77 3.97 -6.18
N VAL A 164 -14.40 3.43 -7.23
CA VAL A 164 -15.40 4.10 -8.08
C VAL A 164 -16.58 3.16 -8.35
N SER A 165 -17.70 3.70 -8.85
CA SER A 165 -18.79 2.84 -9.31
C SER A 165 -18.32 1.95 -10.46
N LEU A 166 -18.92 0.76 -10.62
CA LEU A 166 -18.55 -0.14 -11.73
C LEU A 166 -18.76 0.52 -13.10
N LYS A 167 -19.80 1.36 -13.23
CA LYS A 167 -20.03 2.15 -14.44
C LYS A 167 -18.86 3.11 -14.72
N ASP A 168 -18.43 3.87 -13.71
CA ASP A 168 -17.30 4.79 -13.87
C ASP A 168 -15.98 4.05 -14.10
N ALA A 169 -15.82 2.85 -13.55
CA ALA A 169 -14.66 2.00 -13.79
C ALA A 169 -14.56 1.62 -15.28
N ILE A 170 -15.68 1.26 -15.90
CA ILE A 170 -15.78 0.97 -17.34
C ILE A 170 -15.41 2.21 -18.15
N ASP A 171 -15.98 3.38 -17.82
CA ASP A 171 -15.69 4.62 -18.54
C ASP A 171 -14.23 5.10 -18.37
N ARG A 172 -13.60 4.76 -17.23
CA ARG A 172 -12.20 5.11 -16.94
C ARG A 172 -11.20 4.22 -17.67
N ALA A 173 -11.57 3.04 -18.16
CA ALA A 173 -10.64 2.08 -18.75
C ALA A 173 -10.18 2.45 -20.17
N THR A 174 -9.95 3.75 -20.44
CA THR A 174 -9.54 4.25 -21.77
C THR A 174 -8.20 3.65 -22.21
N PRO A 175 -7.93 3.57 -23.53
CA PRO A 175 -6.66 3.06 -24.06
C PRO A 175 -5.42 3.67 -23.40
N GLU A 176 -5.42 5.00 -23.22
CA GLU A 176 -4.31 5.74 -22.64
C GLU A 176 -4.11 5.41 -21.17
N ARG A 177 -5.21 5.22 -20.43
CA ARG A 177 -5.12 4.84 -19.02
C ARG A 177 -4.64 3.40 -18.85
N VAL A 178 -5.09 2.50 -19.71
CA VAL A 178 -4.61 1.10 -19.74
C VAL A 178 -3.12 1.08 -20.04
N LEU A 179 -2.67 1.79 -21.07
CA LEU A 179 -1.25 1.94 -21.42
C LEU A 179 -0.43 2.47 -20.24
N GLU A 180 -0.87 3.55 -19.62
CA GLU A 180 -0.13 4.16 -18.51
C GLU A 180 -0.06 3.25 -17.28
N THR A 181 -1.11 2.45 -17.06
CA THR A 181 -1.13 1.43 -16.01
C THR A 181 -0.13 0.31 -16.32
N ILE A 182 -0.06 -0.17 -17.57
CA ILE A 182 0.93 -1.15 -18.02
C ILE A 182 2.35 -0.62 -17.83
N ARG A 183 2.64 0.62 -18.28
CA ARG A 183 3.96 1.27 -18.12
C ARG A 183 4.34 1.39 -16.65
N THR A 184 3.41 1.84 -15.81
CA THR A 184 3.60 1.97 -14.37
C THR A 184 4.00 0.62 -13.75
N GLY A 185 3.28 -0.44 -14.09
CA GLY A 185 3.58 -1.81 -13.66
C GLY A 185 4.93 -2.31 -14.13
N GLN A 186 5.25 -2.14 -15.43
CA GLN A 186 6.55 -2.53 -15.99
C GLN A 186 7.69 -1.81 -15.29
N ASN A 187 7.62 -0.48 -15.19
CA ASN A 187 8.67 0.34 -14.59
C ASN A 187 8.92 -0.07 -13.15
N HIS A 188 7.85 -0.33 -12.40
CA HIS A 188 7.95 -0.82 -11.03
C HIS A 188 8.63 -2.19 -10.95
N LEU A 189 8.19 -3.19 -11.73
CA LEU A 189 8.81 -4.52 -11.68
C LEU A 189 10.28 -4.51 -12.14
N ARG A 190 10.62 -3.73 -13.16
CA ARG A 190 12.02 -3.52 -13.58
C ARG A 190 12.86 -2.89 -12.47
N ARG A 191 12.32 -1.87 -11.80
CA ARG A 191 12.95 -1.27 -10.62
C ARG A 191 13.17 -2.30 -9.51
N MET A 192 12.23 -3.22 -9.31
CA MET A 192 12.33 -4.32 -8.34
C MET A 192 13.28 -5.46 -8.79
N GLY A 193 14.01 -5.28 -9.90
CA GLY A 193 15.05 -6.21 -10.36
C GLY A 193 14.59 -7.19 -11.45
N LEU A 194 13.33 -7.13 -11.90
CA LEU A 194 12.83 -8.01 -12.95
C LEU A 194 13.04 -7.36 -14.32
N GLU A 195 14.12 -7.71 -15.02
CA GLU A 195 14.54 -7.03 -16.26
C GLU A 195 13.48 -7.03 -17.37
N ARG A 196 12.74 -8.13 -17.52
CA ARG A 196 11.71 -8.34 -18.55
C ARG A 196 10.41 -8.87 -17.93
N PRO A 197 9.59 -8.00 -17.32
CA PRO A 197 8.33 -8.41 -16.70
C PRO A 197 7.32 -8.89 -17.72
N ARG A 198 6.72 -10.06 -17.50
CA ARG A 198 5.62 -10.60 -18.31
C ARG A 198 4.30 -10.10 -17.75
N ILE A 199 3.62 -9.22 -18.48
CA ILE A 199 2.41 -8.55 -18.03
C ILE A 199 1.19 -9.15 -18.74
N ALA A 200 0.14 -9.47 -18.00
CA ALA A 200 -1.16 -9.79 -18.56
C ALA A 200 -2.15 -8.65 -18.33
N VAL A 201 -3.06 -8.41 -19.27
CA VAL A 201 -4.17 -7.47 -19.11
C VAL A 201 -5.48 -8.24 -19.10
N ALA A 202 -6.26 -8.11 -18.03
CA ALA A 202 -7.58 -8.71 -17.96
C ALA A 202 -8.57 -7.95 -18.87
N GLY A 203 -9.46 -8.68 -19.54
CA GLY A 203 -10.62 -8.07 -20.19
C GLY A 203 -11.60 -7.49 -19.18
N ILE A 204 -12.41 -6.51 -19.58
CA ILE A 204 -13.43 -5.90 -18.73
C ILE A 204 -14.74 -6.70 -18.75
N ASN A 205 -15.12 -7.21 -19.92
CA ASN A 205 -16.30 -8.06 -20.07
C ASN A 205 -15.95 -9.54 -19.87
N PRO A 206 -16.93 -10.38 -19.48
CA PRO A 206 -16.74 -11.82 -19.53
C PRO A 206 -16.28 -12.24 -20.93
N HIS A 207 -15.29 -13.12 -20.99
CA HIS A 207 -14.72 -13.64 -22.23
C HIS A 207 -14.21 -12.55 -23.19
N CYS A 208 -13.78 -11.40 -22.64
CA CYS A 208 -13.32 -10.25 -23.44
C CYS A 208 -14.36 -9.78 -24.47
N GLY A 209 -15.65 -9.86 -24.13
CA GLY A 209 -16.75 -9.40 -24.98
C GLY A 209 -17.22 -10.43 -26.01
N GLU A 210 -16.55 -11.58 -26.15
CA GLU A 210 -16.94 -12.69 -27.05
C GLU A 210 -17.30 -12.20 -28.47
N GLY A 211 -16.34 -11.52 -29.12
CA GLY A 211 -16.53 -10.97 -30.47
C GLY A 211 -17.59 -9.86 -30.57
N GLY A 212 -17.89 -9.20 -29.44
CA GLY A 212 -18.89 -8.13 -29.35
C GLY A 212 -20.25 -8.56 -28.82
N LEU A 213 -20.45 -9.86 -28.50
CA LEU A 213 -21.70 -10.38 -27.95
C LEU A 213 -21.98 -9.89 -26.52
N PHE A 214 -20.93 -9.70 -25.71
CA PHE A 214 -21.03 -9.31 -24.29
C PHE A 214 -20.53 -7.89 -24.00
N GLY A 215 -20.34 -7.07 -25.04
CA GLY A 215 -19.76 -5.74 -24.92
C GLY A 215 -18.62 -5.53 -25.93
N ARG A 216 -18.22 -4.28 -26.11
CA ARG A 216 -17.18 -3.87 -27.08
C ARG A 216 -16.06 -3.06 -26.44
N GLU A 217 -16.09 -2.91 -25.14
CA GLU A 217 -15.13 -2.14 -24.35
C GLU A 217 -13.73 -2.78 -24.42
N ASP A 218 -13.65 -4.11 -24.47
CA ASP A 218 -12.38 -4.83 -24.69
C ASP A 218 -11.73 -4.50 -26.04
N ASP A 219 -12.52 -4.47 -27.11
CA ASP A 219 -12.04 -4.14 -28.46
C ASP A 219 -11.72 -2.65 -28.60
N ARG A 220 -12.54 -1.78 -27.99
CA ARG A 220 -12.46 -0.32 -28.17
C ARG A 220 -11.53 0.37 -27.19
N GLN A 221 -11.28 -0.22 -26.03
CA GLN A 221 -10.56 0.43 -24.93
C GLN A 221 -9.34 -0.39 -24.50
N ILE A 222 -9.51 -1.68 -24.18
CA ILE A 222 -8.43 -2.48 -23.60
C ILE A 222 -7.39 -2.90 -24.64
N SER A 223 -7.83 -3.48 -25.75
CA SER A 223 -6.95 -3.96 -26.83
C SER A 223 -6.08 -2.84 -27.41
N PRO A 224 -6.60 -1.64 -27.70
CA PRO A 224 -5.77 -0.54 -28.18
C PRO A 224 -4.67 -0.15 -27.18
N GLY A 225 -4.96 -0.09 -25.87
CA GLY A 225 -3.95 0.20 -24.84
C GLY A 225 -2.86 -0.89 -24.75
N VAL A 226 -3.22 -2.16 -24.94
CA VAL A 226 -2.27 -3.28 -25.02
C VAL A 226 -1.39 -3.18 -26.27
N GLU A 227 -1.96 -2.88 -27.43
CA GLU A 227 -1.19 -2.75 -28.68
C GLU A 227 -0.23 -1.56 -28.65
N MET A 228 -0.63 -0.44 -28.02
CA MET A 228 0.28 0.68 -27.78
C MET A 228 1.48 0.26 -26.91
N ALA A 229 1.23 -0.50 -25.84
CA ALA A 229 2.29 -1.00 -24.97
C ALA A 229 3.21 -2.00 -25.70
N LYS A 230 2.67 -2.90 -26.53
CA LYS A 230 3.48 -3.80 -27.37
C LYS A 230 4.35 -3.03 -28.36
N ALA A 231 3.84 -1.95 -28.94
CA ALA A 231 4.60 -1.09 -29.86
C ALA A 231 5.80 -0.42 -29.15
N GLU A 232 5.75 -0.27 -27.82
CA GLU A 232 6.88 0.19 -26.98
C GLU A 232 7.85 -0.93 -26.58
N GLY A 233 7.63 -2.16 -27.05
CA GLY A 233 8.45 -3.33 -26.72
C GLY A 233 8.18 -3.91 -25.33
N ILE A 234 7.04 -3.57 -24.70
CA ILE A 234 6.61 -4.16 -23.43
C ILE A 234 6.16 -5.61 -23.68
N ASP A 235 6.63 -6.55 -22.85
CA ASP A 235 6.17 -7.94 -22.88
C ASP A 235 4.80 -8.04 -22.20
N VAL A 236 3.76 -7.68 -22.97
CA VAL A 236 2.38 -7.63 -22.51
C VAL A 236 1.45 -8.47 -23.40
N THR A 237 0.59 -9.25 -22.76
CA THR A 237 -0.44 -10.08 -23.41
C THR A 237 -1.83 -9.69 -22.92
N GLY A 238 -2.77 -9.51 -23.83
CA GLY A 238 -4.18 -9.31 -23.48
C GLY A 238 -4.99 -8.63 -24.59
N PRO A 239 -6.28 -8.36 -24.34
CA PRO A 239 -7.01 -8.77 -23.14
C PRO A 239 -7.13 -10.30 -23.02
N ILE A 240 -7.11 -10.82 -21.80
CA ILE A 240 -7.37 -12.23 -21.46
C ILE A 240 -8.60 -12.27 -20.55
N SER A 241 -9.49 -13.26 -20.74
CA SER A 241 -10.66 -13.40 -19.87
C SER A 241 -10.23 -13.47 -18.40
N ALA A 242 -10.92 -12.70 -17.55
CA ALA A 242 -10.52 -12.49 -16.16
C ALA A 242 -10.51 -13.79 -15.34
N ASP A 243 -11.45 -14.69 -15.60
CA ASP A 243 -11.52 -16.03 -14.98
C ASP A 243 -10.34 -16.93 -15.33
N THR A 244 -9.69 -16.70 -16.48
CA THR A 244 -8.54 -17.48 -16.95
C THR A 244 -7.20 -16.85 -16.54
N VAL A 245 -7.09 -15.52 -16.59
CA VAL A 245 -5.81 -14.81 -16.40
C VAL A 245 -5.23 -15.02 -15.01
N TYR A 246 -6.06 -15.03 -13.96
CA TYR A 246 -5.58 -15.17 -12.58
C TYR A 246 -5.07 -16.58 -12.29
N HIS A 247 -5.70 -17.62 -12.84
CA HIS A 247 -5.18 -18.98 -12.72
C HIS A 247 -3.80 -19.12 -13.38
N ARG A 248 -3.64 -18.55 -14.57
CA ARG A 248 -2.36 -18.54 -15.30
C ARG A 248 -1.28 -17.73 -14.55
N ALA A 249 -1.64 -16.57 -14.01
CA ALA A 249 -0.72 -15.74 -13.24
C ALA A 249 -0.26 -16.46 -11.96
N ASN A 250 -1.19 -17.05 -11.20
CA ASN A 250 -0.87 -17.81 -9.99
C ASN A 250 -0.04 -19.08 -10.25
N THR A 251 -0.01 -19.57 -11.50
CA THR A 251 0.83 -20.70 -11.93
C THR A 251 2.14 -20.25 -12.61
N GLY A 252 2.48 -18.95 -12.54
CA GLY A 252 3.78 -18.41 -12.96
C GLY A 252 3.88 -17.98 -14.43
N ALA A 253 2.75 -17.93 -15.15
CA ALA A 253 2.74 -17.48 -16.55
C ALA A 253 3.01 -15.97 -16.69
N PHE A 254 2.63 -15.18 -15.68
CA PHE A 254 2.74 -13.73 -15.68
C PHE A 254 3.25 -13.23 -14.33
N ASP A 255 4.03 -12.15 -14.37
CA ASP A 255 4.60 -11.51 -13.19
C ASP A 255 3.67 -10.43 -12.63
N LEU A 256 2.78 -9.89 -13.48
CA LEU A 256 1.77 -8.88 -13.15
C LEU A 256 0.49 -9.09 -13.97
N VAL A 257 -0.66 -8.93 -13.32
CA VAL A 257 -1.97 -8.77 -13.98
C VAL A 257 -2.44 -7.32 -13.85
N ILE A 258 -2.88 -6.73 -14.95
CA ILE A 258 -3.59 -5.44 -14.96
C ILE A 258 -5.09 -5.70 -14.88
N ALA A 259 -5.69 -5.31 -13.76
CA ALA A 259 -7.13 -5.38 -13.50
C ALA A 259 -7.82 -4.06 -13.87
N GLN A 260 -8.99 -4.14 -14.51
CA GLN A 260 -9.71 -2.96 -14.97
C GLN A 260 -10.43 -2.22 -13.84
N TYR A 261 -10.89 -2.96 -12.83
CA TYR A 261 -11.62 -2.42 -11.67
C TYR A 261 -11.23 -3.15 -10.38
N HIS A 262 -11.61 -2.56 -9.24
CA HIS A 262 -11.22 -3.01 -7.90
C HIS A 262 -11.47 -4.50 -7.66
N ASP A 263 -12.73 -4.94 -7.72
CA ASP A 263 -13.10 -6.32 -7.36
C ASP A 263 -12.52 -7.36 -8.30
N GLN A 264 -12.24 -6.99 -9.56
CA GLN A 264 -11.59 -7.88 -10.53
C GLN A 264 -10.22 -8.35 -10.02
N GLY A 265 -9.47 -7.46 -9.36
CA GLY A 265 -8.14 -7.74 -8.85
C GLY A 265 -8.09 -8.10 -7.36
N HIS A 266 -8.96 -7.50 -6.54
CA HIS A 266 -8.98 -7.74 -5.09
C HIS A 266 -9.45 -9.14 -4.74
N ILE A 267 -10.51 -9.65 -5.40
CA ILE A 267 -11.03 -11.00 -5.13
C ILE A 267 -9.95 -12.08 -5.28
N PRO A 268 -9.24 -12.20 -6.42
CA PRO A 268 -8.22 -13.24 -6.58
C PRO A 268 -7.03 -13.06 -5.62
N ILE A 269 -6.58 -11.83 -5.38
CA ILE A 269 -5.51 -11.56 -4.41
C ILE A 269 -5.92 -11.99 -3.00
N LYS A 270 -7.11 -11.61 -2.54
CA LYS A 270 -7.59 -11.95 -1.20
C LYS A 270 -7.81 -13.45 -1.04
N LEU A 271 -8.18 -14.16 -2.11
CA LEU A 271 -8.29 -15.62 -2.08
C LEU A 271 -6.92 -16.31 -1.92
N ILE A 272 -5.87 -15.79 -2.56
CA ILE A 272 -4.55 -16.42 -2.60
C ILE A 272 -3.64 -15.98 -1.44
N ALA A 273 -3.73 -14.70 -1.05
CA ALA A 273 -2.76 -14.04 -0.18
C ALA A 273 -3.45 -13.12 0.84
N PHE A 274 -4.53 -13.58 1.47
CA PHE A 274 -5.36 -12.77 2.37
C PHE A 274 -4.54 -11.98 3.42
N ASP A 275 -3.62 -12.66 4.11
CA ASP A 275 -2.83 -12.10 5.21
C ASP A 275 -1.48 -11.51 4.75
N THR A 276 -1.05 -11.76 3.52
CA THR A 276 0.31 -11.43 3.04
C THR A 276 0.33 -10.46 1.87
N ALA A 277 -0.82 -10.15 1.28
CA ALA A 277 -0.93 -9.13 0.25
C ALA A 277 -0.59 -7.74 0.82
N VAL A 278 0.27 -7.02 0.11
CA VAL A 278 0.70 -5.67 0.45
C VAL A 278 0.12 -4.68 -0.54
N ASN A 279 -0.45 -3.59 -0.05
CA ASN A 279 -0.89 -2.49 -0.90
C ASN A 279 0.28 -1.53 -1.13
N VAL A 280 0.64 -1.30 -2.40
CA VAL A 280 1.77 -0.46 -2.81
C VAL A 280 1.26 0.65 -3.71
N SER A 281 1.66 1.88 -3.40
CA SER A 281 1.25 3.08 -4.17
C SER A 281 2.31 3.43 -5.19
N LEU A 282 2.01 3.19 -6.47
CA LEU A 282 2.90 3.50 -7.58
C LEU A 282 2.60 4.88 -8.17
N GLY A 283 3.62 5.53 -8.73
CA GLY A 283 3.49 6.84 -9.39
C GLY A 283 3.64 8.06 -8.47
N LEU A 284 3.79 7.87 -7.16
CA LEU A 284 4.11 8.96 -6.23
C LEU A 284 5.61 9.32 -6.26
N PRO A 285 6.03 10.55 -5.90
CA PRO A 285 7.44 10.94 -5.76
C PRO A 285 8.11 10.35 -4.50
N ILE A 286 7.38 9.55 -3.74
CA ILE A 286 7.80 8.82 -2.54
C ILE A 286 7.43 7.34 -2.67
N ASP A 287 8.17 6.47 -1.98
CA ASP A 287 7.80 5.07 -1.86
C ASP A 287 6.89 4.84 -0.67
N ARG A 288 5.79 4.13 -0.92
CA ARG A 288 4.83 3.79 0.12
C ARG A 288 4.25 2.40 -0.11
N CYS A 289 4.25 1.60 0.96
CA CYS A 289 3.43 0.41 1.08
C CYS A 289 2.56 0.46 2.35
N SER A 290 1.64 -0.47 2.46
CA SER A 290 0.63 -0.49 3.51
C SER A 290 0.16 -1.89 3.79
N VAL A 291 -0.27 -2.09 5.02
CA VAL A 291 -1.12 -3.23 5.35
C VAL A 291 -2.45 -3.15 4.61
N ASP A 292 -3.12 -4.29 4.48
CA ASP A 292 -4.34 -4.50 3.70
C ASP A 292 -5.56 -4.87 4.58
N HIS A 293 -5.51 -4.48 5.85
CA HIS A 293 -6.60 -4.60 6.84
C HIS A 293 -7.01 -3.23 7.42
N GLY A 294 -8.18 -3.18 8.05
CA GLY A 294 -8.72 -1.97 8.70
C GLY A 294 -8.20 -1.75 10.12
N THR A 295 -8.75 -0.73 10.80
CA THR A 295 -8.37 -0.34 12.17
C THR A 295 -8.84 -1.29 13.26
N ALA A 296 -9.85 -2.13 12.99
CA ALA A 296 -10.35 -3.19 13.87
C ALA A 296 -10.53 -2.75 15.34
N PHE A 297 -11.30 -1.67 15.56
CA PHE A 297 -11.53 -1.06 16.87
C PHE A 297 -12.08 -2.05 17.92
N ASP A 298 -12.82 -3.06 17.49
CA ASP A 298 -13.41 -4.11 18.31
C ASP A 298 -12.38 -5.01 19.01
N ILE A 299 -11.16 -5.10 18.46
CA ILE A 299 -10.06 -5.89 19.03
C ILE A 299 -8.84 -5.03 19.42
N ALA A 300 -8.90 -3.71 19.21
CA ALA A 300 -7.79 -2.83 19.49
C ALA A 300 -7.47 -2.80 21.00
N GLY A 301 -6.19 -2.90 21.34
CA GLY A 301 -5.71 -2.94 22.72
C GLY A 301 -5.90 -4.27 23.44
N THR A 302 -6.34 -5.33 22.74
CA THR A 302 -6.56 -6.66 23.32
C THR A 302 -5.36 -7.60 23.16
N GLY A 303 -4.34 -7.19 22.42
CA GLY A 303 -3.21 -8.04 22.07
C GLY A 303 -3.57 -9.16 21.07
N LYS A 304 -4.74 -9.14 20.42
CA LYS A 304 -5.18 -10.19 19.47
C LYS A 304 -4.88 -9.91 18.00
N ALA A 305 -4.60 -8.65 17.63
CA ALA A 305 -4.34 -8.28 16.24
C ALA A 305 -3.15 -9.06 15.64
N ASN A 306 -3.34 -9.59 14.43
CA ASN A 306 -2.31 -10.34 13.70
C ASN A 306 -1.36 -9.38 12.97
N HIS A 307 -0.04 -9.55 13.15
CA HIS A 307 0.99 -8.68 12.60
C HIS A 307 1.67 -9.24 11.34
N VAL A 308 1.26 -10.40 10.83
CA VAL A 308 1.85 -11.04 9.62
C VAL A 308 1.83 -10.11 8.41
N ASN A 309 0.72 -9.38 8.22
CA ASN A 309 0.60 -8.45 7.10
C ASN A 309 1.54 -7.24 7.22
N MET A 310 1.77 -6.77 8.46
CA MET A 310 2.76 -5.72 8.74
C MET A 310 4.17 -6.20 8.39
N LEU A 311 4.54 -7.44 8.74
CA LEU A 311 5.83 -8.03 8.34
C LEU A 311 5.97 -8.11 6.82
N ALA A 312 4.92 -8.51 6.10
CA ALA A 312 4.92 -8.54 4.64
C ALA A 312 5.13 -7.12 4.06
N ALA A 313 4.46 -6.11 4.62
CA ALA A 313 4.63 -4.71 4.20
C ALA A 313 6.05 -4.20 4.46
N LEU A 314 6.66 -4.54 5.60
CA LEU A 314 8.04 -4.17 5.95
C LEU A 314 9.07 -4.85 5.04
N ASP A 315 8.89 -6.14 4.72
CA ASP A 315 9.73 -6.85 3.75
C ASP A 315 9.67 -6.17 2.37
N TYR A 316 8.46 -5.84 1.92
CA TYR A 316 8.28 -5.11 0.67
C TYR A 316 8.92 -3.73 0.69
N ALA A 317 8.81 -2.99 1.81
CA ALA A 317 9.46 -1.71 2.01
C ALA A 317 10.97 -1.81 1.95
N GLY A 318 11.56 -2.89 2.51
CA GLY A 318 12.99 -3.18 2.40
C GLY A 318 13.45 -3.36 0.95
N LYS A 319 12.65 -4.03 0.12
CA LYS A 319 12.92 -4.17 -1.32
C LYS A 319 12.80 -2.83 -2.04
N LEU A 320 11.79 -2.02 -1.73
CA LEU A 320 11.65 -0.66 -2.28
C LEU A 320 12.83 0.24 -1.93
N ALA A 321 13.28 0.19 -0.67
CA ALA A 321 14.39 1.01 -0.18
C ALA A 321 15.75 0.63 -0.79
N THR A 322 15.94 -0.62 -1.21
CA THR A 322 17.15 -1.06 -1.92
C THR A 322 17.08 -0.78 -3.42
N ALA A 323 15.88 -0.83 -4.01
CA ALA A 323 15.64 -0.52 -5.41
C ALA A 323 15.73 0.99 -5.68
N LYS A 324 16.81 1.45 -6.33
CA LYS A 324 16.99 2.87 -6.68
C LYS A 324 15.82 3.38 -7.52
N ARG A 325 15.22 4.50 -7.11
CA ARG A 325 14.33 5.29 -7.98
C ARG A 325 15.13 5.82 -9.15
N ALA A 326 14.59 5.71 -10.36
CA ALA A 326 15.05 6.56 -11.46
C ALA A 326 14.80 8.01 -11.05
N ALA A 327 15.76 8.91 -11.31
CA ALA A 327 15.54 10.33 -11.09
C ALA A 327 14.28 10.77 -11.86
N ALA A 328 13.41 11.55 -11.22
CA ALA A 328 12.30 12.17 -11.93
C ALA A 328 12.89 13.01 -13.07
N ALA A 329 12.50 12.70 -14.31
CA ALA A 329 12.89 13.44 -15.50
C ALA A 329 12.19 14.81 -15.55
#